data_AF-A0A928GRC7-F1
#
_entry.id   AF-A0A928GRC7-F1
#
_cell.length_a   1.000
_cell.length_b   1.000
_cell.length_c   1.000
_cell.angle_alpha   90.00
_cell.angle_beta   90.00
_cell.angle_gamma   90.00
#
_symmetry.space_group_name_H-M   'P 1'
#
loop_
_entity.id
_entity.type
_entity.pdbx_description
1 polymer ?
#
loop_
_entity_poly.entity_id
_entity_poly.type
_entity_poly.pdbx_seq_one_letter_code
_entity_poly.pdbx_strand_id
1 'polypeptide(L)'
;MAAAKKGKKTSKSKKSSTSKKKGNKLNFFSKLMLILLTAAVIITAVFLTLSNFNINKDKTPMTEVSVKDNKKETKDTKKETTRQNKEDVKPKPKEEKQQTPATDVKEEKKHQEKVTTDLKKDVKETKILNGCWLSSEQGASLTIDEYGYRIDFFGVDASKPITGDYHFKNNLIIFTSDDNICGKAEGSYRITFYKNNFSLICKNDDCSSRKNILEADWEWMDI
;
A
#
# COMPACT_ATOMS: atom_id res chain seq x y z
N MET A 1 30.16 -104.08 21.38
CA MET A 1 29.43 -104.75 20.26
C MET A 1 29.90 -104.15 18.95
N ALA A 2 30.22 -105.01 18.00
CA ALA A 2 30.84 -104.69 16.72
C ALA A 2 29.82 -104.28 15.64
N ALA A 3 30.37 -103.69 14.57
CA ALA A 3 29.90 -103.73 13.18
C ALA A 3 28.64 -102.94 12.80
N ALA A 4 28.40 -102.51 11.56
CA ALA A 4 29.19 -102.18 10.37
C ALA A 4 28.19 -101.75 9.27
N LYS A 5 28.59 -100.74 8.48
CA LYS A 5 28.35 -100.55 7.02
C LYS A 5 26.93 -100.36 6.41
N LYS A 6 26.95 -99.40 5.45
CA LYS A 6 26.30 -99.27 4.11
C LYS A 6 25.41 -98.02 4.05
N GLY A 7 25.50 -97.03 3.15
CA GLY A 7 26.21 -96.87 1.88
C GLY A 7 25.22 -96.61 0.72
N LYS A 8 25.19 -95.41 0.11
CA LYS A 8 24.74 -95.08 -1.27
C LYS A 8 24.82 -93.54 -1.48
N LYS A 9 25.76 -92.99 -2.25
CA LYS A 9 25.87 -92.82 -3.74
C LYS A 9 25.01 -91.70 -4.36
N THR A 10 25.73 -90.71 -4.91
CA THR A 10 25.55 -89.96 -6.18
C THR A 10 24.31 -89.07 -6.35
N SER A 11 24.42 -87.81 -6.78
CA SER A 11 24.86 -87.44 -8.13
C SER A 11 25.17 -85.94 -8.26
N LYS A 12 26.18 -85.63 -9.09
CA LYS A 12 26.53 -84.29 -9.59
C LYS A 12 25.46 -83.80 -10.57
N SER A 13 25.03 -82.55 -10.46
CA SER A 13 24.45 -81.82 -11.61
C SER A 13 25.27 -80.56 -11.89
N LYS A 14 25.87 -80.53 -13.09
CA LYS A 14 26.38 -79.34 -13.75
C LYS A 14 25.18 -78.45 -14.06
N LYS A 15 25.23 -77.16 -13.71
CA LYS A 15 24.38 -76.15 -14.36
C LYS A 15 25.22 -74.98 -14.84
N SER A 16 24.99 -74.72 -16.12
CA SER A 16 25.72 -73.88 -17.05
C SER A 16 25.59 -72.41 -16.73
N SER A 17 26.71 -71.71 -16.93
CA SER A 17 26.80 -70.28 -17.10
C SER A 17 25.96 -69.82 -18.29
N THR A 18 24.97 -68.96 -18.03
CA THR A 18 24.37 -68.11 -19.06
C THR A 18 24.52 -66.67 -18.59
N SER A 19 25.46 -65.95 -19.20
CA SER A 19 25.69 -64.53 -19.02
C SER A 19 24.46 -63.76 -19.51
N LYS A 20 23.60 -63.36 -18.58
CA LYS A 20 22.50 -62.42 -18.87
C LYS A 20 23.11 -61.04 -19.14
N LYS A 21 23.19 -60.70 -20.42
CA LYS A 21 23.50 -59.37 -20.93
C LYS A 21 22.56 -58.36 -20.26
N LYS A 22 23.09 -57.56 -19.34
CA LYS A 22 22.40 -56.55 -18.55
C LYS A 22 22.07 -55.39 -19.50
N GLY A 23 20.90 -55.46 -20.13
CA GLY A 23 20.39 -54.38 -20.98
C GLY A 23 20.22 -53.10 -20.16
N ASN A 24 20.90 -52.03 -20.56
CA ASN A 24 20.79 -50.70 -19.99
C ASN A 24 19.33 -50.21 -20.05
N LYS A 25 18.58 -50.48 -18.98
CA LYS A 25 17.27 -49.86 -18.68
C LYS A 25 17.42 -48.54 -17.91
N LEU A 26 18.64 -48.04 -17.72
CA LEU A 26 18.85 -46.60 -17.54
C LEU A 26 18.69 -46.00 -18.92
N ASN A 27 17.66 -45.18 -19.18
CA ASN A 27 17.70 -44.12 -20.20
C ASN A 27 16.39 -43.33 -20.32
N PHE A 28 15.25 -43.79 -19.77
CA PHE A 28 14.00 -43.01 -19.93
C PHE A 28 13.90 -41.87 -18.90
N PHE A 29 14.00 -42.17 -17.61
CA PHE A 29 13.93 -41.15 -16.55
C PHE A 29 15.05 -40.12 -16.63
N SER A 30 16.27 -40.54 -17.00
CA SER A 30 17.40 -39.62 -17.17
C SER A 30 17.20 -38.65 -18.34
N LYS A 31 16.60 -39.11 -19.46
CA LYS A 31 16.24 -38.22 -20.58
C LYS A 31 15.10 -37.27 -20.22
N LEU A 32 14.09 -37.75 -19.48
CA LEU A 32 12.98 -36.90 -19.03
C LEU A 32 13.45 -35.80 -18.07
N MET A 33 14.33 -36.13 -17.12
CA MET A 33 14.91 -35.13 -16.20
C MET A 33 15.73 -34.08 -16.95
N LEU A 34 16.49 -34.48 -17.97
CA LEU A 34 17.25 -33.52 -18.78
C LEU A 34 16.33 -32.54 -19.53
N ILE A 35 15.19 -33.01 -20.05
CA ILE A 35 14.20 -32.17 -20.73
C ILE A 35 13.53 -31.18 -19.75
N LEU A 36 13.23 -31.62 -18.53
CA LEU A 36 12.64 -30.74 -17.51
C LEU A 36 13.62 -29.65 -17.07
N LEU A 37 14.90 -29.99 -16.91
CA LEU A 37 15.94 -29.02 -16.58
C LEU A 37 16.14 -27.98 -17.70
N THR A 38 16.16 -28.39 -18.96
CA THR A 38 16.28 -27.44 -20.08
C THR A 38 15.05 -26.56 -20.21
N ALA A 39 13.85 -27.09 -20.01
CA ALA A 39 12.61 -26.29 -20.01
C ALA A 39 12.61 -25.24 -18.88
N ALA A 40 13.06 -25.59 -17.67
CA ALA A 40 13.13 -24.67 -16.55
C ALA A 40 14.08 -23.48 -16.84
N VAL A 41 15.24 -23.72 -17.46
CA VAL A 41 16.20 -22.67 -17.84
C VAL A 41 15.62 -21.74 -18.92
N ILE A 42 14.86 -22.27 -19.88
CA ILE A 42 14.21 -21.45 -20.91
C ILE A 42 13.13 -20.56 -20.28
N ILE A 43 12.32 -21.10 -19.37
CA ILE A 43 11.26 -20.35 -18.69
C ILE A 43 11.84 -19.20 -17.86
N THR A 44 12.93 -19.43 -17.12
CA THR A 44 13.58 -18.37 -16.33
C THR A 44 14.19 -17.28 -17.22
N ALA A 45 14.78 -17.64 -18.36
CA ALA A 45 15.29 -16.67 -19.32
C ALA A 45 14.19 -15.77 -19.91
N VAL A 46 13.04 -16.35 -20.26
CA VAL A 46 11.87 -15.59 -20.76
C VAL A 46 11.30 -14.67 -19.68
N PHE A 47 11.25 -15.12 -18.42
CA PHE A 47 10.76 -14.30 -17.32
C PHE A 47 11.65 -13.07 -17.09
N LEU A 48 12.98 -13.23 -17.18
CA LEU A 48 13.93 -12.13 -17.04
C LEU A 48 13.83 -11.10 -18.19
N THR A 49 13.60 -11.55 -19.43
CA THR A 49 13.45 -10.62 -20.56
C THR A 49 12.13 -9.83 -20.47
N LEU A 50 11.04 -10.45 -20.02
CA LEU A 50 9.76 -9.77 -19.82
C LEU A 50 9.83 -8.75 -18.67
N SER A 51 10.47 -9.09 -17.55
CA SER A 51 10.66 -8.16 -16.43
C SER A 51 11.46 -6.92 -16.83
N ASN A 52 12.49 -7.07 -17.67
CA ASN A 52 13.26 -5.93 -18.18
C ASN A 52 12.49 -5.08 -19.20
N PHE A 53 11.58 -5.68 -19.97
CA PHE A 53 10.78 -4.94 -20.97
C PHE A 53 9.75 -4.01 -20.31
N ASN A 54 9.25 -4.36 -19.12
CA ASN A 54 8.22 -3.57 -18.45
C ASN A 54 8.75 -2.31 -17.73
N ILE A 55 10.07 -2.21 -17.50
CA ILE A 55 10.69 -1.08 -16.80
C ILE A 55 10.90 0.14 -17.74
N ASN A 56 10.86 -0.06 -19.06
CA ASN A 56 11.16 1.02 -20.03
C ASN A 56 9.93 1.76 -20.60
N LYS A 57 8.71 1.49 -20.12
CA LYS A 57 7.50 2.14 -20.66
C LYS A 57 7.11 3.46 -19.99
N ASP A 58 7.76 3.87 -18.90
CA ASP A 58 7.39 5.10 -18.17
C ASP A 58 8.20 6.35 -18.55
N LYS A 59 8.50 6.51 -19.84
CA LYS A 59 8.99 7.79 -20.39
C LYS A 59 8.02 8.34 -21.43
N THR A 60 6.76 8.52 -21.05
CA THR A 60 5.92 9.53 -21.71
C THR A 60 6.34 10.90 -21.19
N PRO A 61 6.71 11.87 -22.06
CA PRO A 61 6.97 13.22 -21.64
C PRO A 61 5.68 13.81 -21.06
N MET A 62 5.70 14.12 -19.76
CA MET A 62 4.68 14.97 -19.14
C MET A 62 4.60 16.24 -19.96
N THR A 63 3.42 16.49 -20.53
CA THR A 63 3.10 17.75 -21.17
C THR A 63 3.06 18.81 -20.07
N GLU A 64 4.13 19.58 -19.96
CA GLU A 64 4.21 20.76 -19.10
C GLU A 64 3.20 21.79 -19.61
N VAL A 65 2.01 21.81 -18.98
CA VAL A 65 1.08 22.93 -19.14
C VAL A 65 1.67 24.10 -18.36
N SER A 66 2.49 24.89 -19.06
CA SER A 66 2.94 26.21 -18.62
C SER A 66 1.71 27.09 -18.39
N VAL A 67 1.32 27.23 -17.12
CA VAL A 67 0.37 28.25 -16.68
C VAL A 67 1.14 29.56 -16.65
N LYS A 68 0.76 30.51 -17.52
CA LYS A 68 1.30 31.86 -17.54
C LYS A 68 0.95 32.58 -16.23
N ASP A 69 1.95 32.78 -15.40
CA ASP A 69 1.88 33.65 -14.22
C ASP A 69 1.66 35.11 -14.65
N ASN A 70 0.46 35.62 -14.39
CA ASN A 70 0.20 37.06 -14.41
C ASN A 70 0.75 37.69 -13.12
N LYS A 71 2.02 38.10 -13.19
CA LYS A 71 2.68 38.98 -12.22
C LYS A 71 1.95 40.33 -12.17
N LYS A 72 1.21 40.61 -11.09
CA LYS A 72 0.79 41.97 -10.74
C LYS A 72 1.57 42.43 -9.53
N GLU A 73 2.52 43.32 -9.77
CA GLU A 73 3.22 44.09 -8.75
C GLU A 73 2.21 44.80 -7.84
N THR A 74 2.42 44.73 -6.53
CA THR A 74 1.93 45.77 -5.62
C THR A 74 3.08 46.20 -4.74
N LYS A 75 3.47 47.45 -4.93
CA LYS A 75 4.44 48.22 -4.16
C LYS A 75 3.88 48.57 -2.78
N ASP A 76 4.81 48.63 -1.83
CA ASP A 76 4.89 49.54 -0.69
C ASP A 76 3.65 49.73 0.20
N THR A 77 3.77 49.39 1.49
CA THR A 77 3.79 50.41 2.56
C THR A 77 4.33 49.83 3.87
N LYS A 78 5.46 50.40 4.26
CA LYS A 78 6.14 50.42 5.56
C LYS A 78 5.23 50.93 6.69
N LYS A 79 5.12 50.18 7.80
CA LYS A 79 5.08 50.80 9.13
C LYS A 79 5.48 49.85 10.25
N GLU A 80 6.72 50.06 10.68
CA GLU A 80 7.30 49.79 11.98
C GLU A 80 6.45 50.43 13.11
N THR A 81 6.27 49.72 14.23
CA THR A 81 6.43 50.24 15.61
C THR A 81 6.27 49.12 16.64
N THR A 82 7.35 48.86 17.36
CA THR A 82 7.47 48.09 18.61
C THR A 82 6.92 48.88 19.80
N ARG A 83 6.30 48.21 20.78
CA ARG A 83 6.55 48.41 22.24
C ARG A 83 5.78 47.42 23.11
N GLN A 84 6.53 46.80 24.03
CA GLN A 84 6.05 46.10 25.22
C GLN A 84 5.44 47.10 26.21
N ASN A 85 4.40 46.70 26.95
CA ASN A 85 4.44 46.72 28.41
C ASN A 85 3.31 45.92 29.07
N LYS A 86 3.67 45.24 30.16
CA LYS A 86 2.81 44.69 31.22
C LYS A 86 2.21 45.83 32.06
N GLU A 87 0.95 45.73 32.47
CA GLU A 87 0.56 45.77 33.90
C GLU A 87 -0.94 45.47 34.08
N ASP A 88 -1.21 44.75 35.16
CA ASP A 88 -2.49 44.24 35.64
C ASP A 88 -3.45 45.33 36.14
N VAL A 89 -4.70 45.39 35.64
CA VAL A 89 -5.87 45.84 36.42
C VAL A 89 -7.16 45.18 35.88
N LYS A 90 -7.90 44.51 36.77
CA LYS A 90 -9.26 43.94 36.61
C LYS A 90 -10.32 44.91 37.22
N PRO A 91 -11.65 44.72 37.05
CA PRO A 91 -12.48 45.57 36.18
C PRO A 91 -13.69 46.24 36.90
N LYS A 92 -14.38 47.17 36.24
CA LYS A 92 -15.83 47.37 36.42
C LYS A 92 -16.48 48.05 35.20
N PRO A 93 -17.77 47.78 34.92
CA PRO A 93 -18.41 47.96 33.61
C PRO A 93 -19.23 49.25 33.51
N LYS A 94 -19.47 49.71 32.28
CA LYS A 94 -20.66 50.46 31.89
C LYS A 94 -20.90 50.36 30.39
N GLU A 95 -22.12 49.99 30.04
CA GLU A 95 -22.74 50.08 28.71
C GLU A 95 -22.62 51.52 28.15
N GLU A 96 -22.48 51.67 26.83
CA GLU A 96 -23.57 52.13 25.95
C GLU A 96 -23.14 52.17 24.47
N LYS A 97 -24.11 51.81 23.63
CA LYS A 97 -24.29 51.90 22.16
C LYS A 97 -23.31 52.76 21.33
N GLN A 98 -23.01 52.29 20.11
CA GLN A 98 -23.65 52.66 18.83
C GLN A 98 -22.69 52.61 17.62
N GLN A 99 -23.25 52.13 16.50
CA GLN A 99 -22.92 52.45 15.10
C GLN A 99 -21.72 51.82 14.37
N THR A 100 -22.11 50.90 13.50
CA THR A 100 -21.57 50.56 12.17
C THR A 100 -21.06 51.76 11.37
N PRO A 101 -20.05 51.51 10.52
CA PRO A 101 -20.21 51.85 9.11
C PRO A 101 -20.00 50.62 8.21
N ALA A 102 -20.89 50.54 7.22
CA ALA A 102 -20.79 49.65 6.09
C ALA A 102 -19.53 49.95 5.27
N THR A 103 -18.79 48.91 4.89
CA THR A 103 -17.76 49.00 3.85
C THR A 103 -18.09 48.01 2.74
N ASP A 104 -18.08 48.59 1.56
CA ASP A 104 -18.39 48.12 0.21
C ASP A 104 -18.25 46.63 -0.14
N VAL A 105 -19.39 46.15 -0.64
CA VAL A 105 -19.56 45.03 -1.58
C VAL A 105 -18.96 45.42 -2.93
N LYS A 106 -17.77 44.93 -3.31
CA LYS A 106 -17.46 44.65 -4.74
C LYS A 106 -16.11 43.97 -5.09
N GLU A 107 -15.70 42.85 -4.48
CA GLU A 107 -14.64 42.07 -5.14
C GLU A 107 -14.64 40.56 -4.82
N GLU A 108 -15.79 39.91 -4.89
CA GLU A 108 -15.95 38.51 -4.48
C GLU A 108 -16.50 37.61 -5.60
N LYS A 109 -15.97 37.74 -6.83
CA LYS A 109 -16.41 36.89 -7.96
C LYS A 109 -15.31 36.19 -8.75
N LYS A 110 -14.07 36.16 -8.26
CA LYS A 110 -12.97 35.44 -8.95
C LYS A 110 -12.24 34.37 -8.12
N HIS A 111 -12.64 34.16 -6.86
CA HIS A 111 -12.08 33.11 -6.00
C HIS A 111 -12.98 31.88 -5.83
N GLN A 112 -14.27 31.97 -6.17
CA GLN A 112 -15.21 30.85 -6.01
C GLN A 112 -15.15 29.81 -7.13
N GLU A 113 -14.62 30.12 -8.32
CA GLU A 113 -14.63 29.14 -9.44
C GLU A 113 -13.49 28.12 -9.36
N LYS A 114 -12.35 28.47 -8.73
CA LYS A 114 -11.24 27.54 -8.53
C LYS A 114 -11.52 26.52 -7.41
N VAL A 115 -12.13 26.98 -6.30
CA VAL A 115 -12.51 26.13 -5.15
C VAL A 115 -13.57 25.09 -5.52
N THR A 116 -14.49 25.42 -6.42
CA THR A 116 -15.59 24.52 -6.82
C THR A 116 -15.12 23.36 -7.72
N THR A 117 -13.95 23.47 -8.35
CA THR A 117 -13.44 22.43 -9.26
C THR A 117 -12.70 21.33 -8.51
N ASP A 118 -11.95 21.69 -7.46
CA ASP A 118 -11.23 20.74 -6.60
C ASP A 118 -12.22 19.88 -5.79
N LEU A 119 -13.25 20.49 -5.20
CA LEU A 119 -14.31 19.79 -4.44
C LEU A 119 -15.05 18.70 -5.23
N LYS A 120 -15.25 18.87 -6.54
CA LYS A 120 -15.97 17.87 -7.36
C LYS A 120 -15.11 16.65 -7.69
N LYS A 121 -13.78 16.78 -7.67
CA LYS A 121 -12.87 15.66 -7.90
C LYS A 121 -12.77 14.80 -6.64
N ASP A 122 -12.68 15.45 -5.48
CA ASP A 122 -12.59 14.79 -4.18
C ASP A 122 -13.83 13.91 -3.89
N VAL A 123 -15.04 14.38 -4.24
CA VAL A 123 -16.29 13.60 -4.06
C VAL A 123 -16.35 12.34 -4.93
N LYS A 124 -15.68 12.33 -6.09
CA LYS A 124 -15.67 11.15 -6.95
C LYS A 124 -14.64 10.12 -6.46
N GLU A 125 -13.56 10.57 -5.84
CA GLU A 125 -12.50 9.71 -5.31
C GLU A 125 -12.90 9.06 -3.97
N THR A 126 -13.60 9.78 -3.09
CA THR A 126 -14.14 9.20 -1.82
C THR A 126 -15.08 8.02 -2.07
N LYS A 127 -15.97 8.14 -3.07
CA LYS A 127 -16.94 7.08 -3.39
C LYS A 127 -16.29 5.75 -3.78
N ILE A 128 -15.04 5.77 -4.26
CA ILE A 128 -14.33 4.56 -4.71
C ILE A 128 -13.73 3.81 -3.51
N LEU A 129 -13.35 4.50 -2.44
CA LEU A 129 -12.77 3.88 -1.25
C LEU A 129 -13.81 3.39 -0.23
N ASN A 130 -15.04 3.88 -0.30
CA ASN A 130 -16.07 3.50 0.65
C ASN A 130 -16.32 1.98 0.61
N GLY A 131 -16.12 1.31 1.75
CA GLY A 131 -16.33 -0.11 1.91
C GLY A 131 -15.33 -0.76 2.86
N CYS A 132 -15.24 -2.09 2.79
CA CYS A 132 -14.37 -2.90 3.62
C CYS A 132 -13.32 -3.59 2.75
N TRP A 133 -12.07 -3.47 3.19
CA TRP A 133 -10.90 -3.92 2.46
C TRP A 133 -10.05 -4.82 3.35
N LEU A 134 -9.53 -5.91 2.80
CA LEU A 134 -8.68 -6.85 3.51
C LEU A 134 -7.22 -6.64 3.14
N SER A 135 -6.36 -6.53 4.15
CA SER A 135 -4.91 -6.48 3.95
C SER A 135 -4.39 -7.84 3.50
N SER A 136 -3.57 -7.83 2.44
CA SER A 136 -2.90 -9.04 1.94
C SER A 136 -1.76 -9.54 2.84
N GLU A 137 -1.22 -8.68 3.71
CA GLU A 137 0.01 -8.96 4.46
C GLU A 137 -0.22 -9.13 5.97
N GLN A 138 -1.15 -8.37 6.56
CA GLN A 138 -1.16 -8.17 8.02
C GLN A 138 -2.36 -8.79 8.74
N GLY A 139 -3.25 -9.47 8.00
CA GLY A 139 -4.47 -10.02 8.61
C GLY A 139 -5.30 -8.92 9.29
N ALA A 140 -5.43 -7.78 8.62
CA ALA A 140 -6.18 -6.63 9.07
C ALA A 140 -7.27 -6.26 8.06
N SER A 141 -8.40 -5.71 8.51
CA SER A 141 -9.41 -5.11 7.63
C SER A 141 -9.47 -3.59 7.83
N LEU A 142 -9.49 -2.86 6.72
CA LEU A 142 -9.69 -1.41 6.66
C LEU A 142 -11.12 -1.14 6.18
N THR A 143 -11.92 -0.52 7.04
CA THR A 143 -13.23 0.03 6.69
C THR A 143 -13.09 1.53 6.47
N ILE A 144 -13.59 2.05 5.36
CA ILE A 144 -13.65 3.48 5.04
C ILE A 144 -15.10 3.82 4.72
N ASP A 145 -15.62 4.88 5.32
CA ASP A 145 -16.96 5.40 5.05
C ASP A 145 -17.01 6.94 5.10
N GLU A 146 -18.21 7.53 5.22
CA GLU A 146 -18.37 8.97 5.32
C GLU A 146 -18.01 9.57 6.69
N TYR A 147 -17.86 8.73 7.71
CA TYR A 147 -17.58 9.11 9.09
C TYR A 147 -16.11 8.97 9.47
N GLY A 148 -15.34 8.18 8.72
CA GLY A 148 -13.91 8.03 8.95
C GLY A 148 -13.38 6.70 8.44
N TYR A 149 -12.33 6.23 9.09
CA TYR A 149 -11.76 4.91 8.85
C TYR A 149 -11.62 4.11 10.14
N ARG A 150 -11.61 2.79 9.99
CA ARG A 150 -11.37 1.84 11.08
C ARG A 150 -10.51 0.69 10.58
N ILE A 151 -9.47 0.35 11.33
CA ILE A 151 -8.62 -0.82 11.09
C ILE A 151 -8.85 -1.82 12.21
N ASP A 152 -9.30 -3.01 11.84
CA ASP A 152 -9.47 -4.16 12.71
C ASP A 152 -8.41 -5.22 12.42
N PHE A 153 -7.98 -5.96 13.45
CA PHE A 153 -6.98 -7.02 13.33
C PHE A 153 -7.61 -8.37 13.69
N PHE A 154 -7.39 -9.40 12.87
CA PHE A 154 -8.01 -10.73 13.04
C PHE A 154 -7.21 -11.66 13.98
N GLY A 155 -6.26 -11.15 14.76
CA GLY A 155 -5.45 -11.92 15.71
C GLY A 155 -6.12 -12.13 17.07
N VAL A 156 -5.89 -13.29 17.70
CA VAL A 156 -6.42 -13.63 19.05
C VAL A 156 -5.84 -12.75 20.18
N ASP A 157 -4.75 -12.04 19.92
CA ASP A 157 -4.12 -11.08 20.85
C ASP A 157 -4.33 -9.60 20.40
N ALA A 158 -5.22 -9.37 19.44
CA ALA A 158 -5.28 -8.13 18.68
C ALA A 158 -5.43 -6.86 19.54
N SER A 159 -4.56 -5.90 19.22
CA SER A 159 -4.62 -4.49 19.59
C SER A 159 -6.01 -3.91 19.35
N LYS A 160 -6.40 -2.94 20.20
CA LYS A 160 -7.61 -2.13 20.01
C LYS A 160 -7.68 -1.62 18.56
N PRO A 161 -8.89 -1.51 17.97
CA PRO A 161 -9.04 -1.00 16.62
C PRO A 161 -8.44 0.40 16.53
N ILE A 162 -7.80 0.68 15.39
CA ILE A 162 -7.32 2.03 15.06
C ILE A 162 -8.47 2.72 14.34
N THR A 163 -8.97 3.82 14.91
CA THR A 163 -10.01 4.64 14.30
C THR A 163 -9.50 6.05 14.05
N GLY A 164 -10.13 6.74 13.13
CA GLY A 164 -9.92 8.17 12.96
C GLY A 164 -10.55 8.73 11.69
N ASP A 165 -10.19 9.96 11.38
CA ASP A 165 -10.68 10.67 10.21
C ASP A 165 -9.75 10.56 9.01
N TYR A 166 -10.29 10.78 7.82
CA TYR A 166 -9.49 10.96 6.61
C TYR A 166 -10.04 12.10 5.75
N HIS A 167 -9.16 12.69 4.94
CA HIS A 167 -9.55 13.65 3.91
C HIS A 167 -8.60 13.61 2.72
N PHE A 168 -9.07 14.09 1.56
CA PHE A 168 -8.25 14.21 0.37
C PHE A 168 -7.64 15.62 0.27
N LYS A 169 -6.36 15.69 -0.08
CA LYS A 169 -5.64 16.94 -0.31
C LYS A 169 -4.55 16.73 -1.34
N ASN A 170 -4.56 17.50 -2.43
CA ASN A 170 -3.52 17.46 -3.47
C ASN A 170 -3.27 16.06 -4.07
N ASN A 171 -4.33 15.28 -4.33
CA ASN A 171 -4.27 13.87 -4.76
C ASN A 171 -3.57 12.92 -3.75
N LEU A 172 -3.52 13.30 -2.48
CA LEU A 172 -3.11 12.46 -1.38
C LEU A 172 -4.30 12.23 -0.45
N ILE A 173 -4.38 11.05 0.13
CA ILE A 173 -5.25 10.79 1.28
C ILE A 173 -4.46 11.06 2.54
N ILE A 174 -5.06 11.84 3.43
CA ILE A 174 -4.50 12.20 4.72
C ILE A 174 -5.32 11.48 5.79
N PHE A 175 -4.67 10.67 6.62
CA PHE A 175 -5.25 9.98 7.75
C PHE A 175 -4.85 10.64 9.06
N THR A 176 -5.78 10.71 10.01
CA THR A 176 -5.56 11.17 11.38
C THR A 176 -6.15 10.16 12.33
N SER A 177 -5.38 9.66 13.31
CA SER A 177 -5.89 8.70 14.29
C SER A 177 -6.52 9.41 15.48
N ASP A 178 -7.53 8.77 16.08
CA ASP A 178 -8.09 9.16 17.37
C ASP A 178 -7.36 8.51 18.56
N ASP A 179 -6.50 7.53 18.28
CA ASP A 179 -5.81 6.76 19.30
C ASP A 179 -4.66 7.55 19.97
N ASN A 180 -4.26 7.06 21.14
CA ASN A 180 -3.13 7.63 21.89
C ASN A 180 -1.77 7.23 21.30
N ILE A 181 -1.73 6.33 20.30
CA ILE A 181 -0.49 5.75 19.76
C ILE A 181 0.12 6.72 18.75
N CYS A 182 -0.68 7.14 17.78
CA CYS A 182 -0.30 8.14 16.79
C CYS A 182 -0.66 9.57 17.22
N GLY A 183 -1.58 9.71 18.17
CA GLY A 183 -2.19 10.99 18.50
C GLY A 183 -2.81 11.65 17.26
N LYS A 184 -2.91 12.98 17.27
CA LYS A 184 -3.46 13.76 16.15
C LYS A 184 -2.46 14.00 15.00
N ALA A 185 -1.40 13.21 14.91
CA ALA A 185 -0.42 13.35 13.83
C ALA A 185 -1.04 12.92 12.50
N GLU A 186 -0.88 13.75 11.47
CA GLU A 186 -1.34 13.47 10.11
C GLU A 186 -0.38 12.50 9.39
N GLY A 187 -0.95 11.54 8.67
CA GLY A 187 -0.24 10.64 7.77
C GLY A 187 -0.74 10.81 6.34
N SER A 188 0.15 11.08 5.40
CA SER A 188 -0.17 11.37 3.99
C SER A 188 0.29 10.24 3.06
N TYR A 189 -0.62 9.81 2.18
CA TYR A 189 -0.43 8.64 1.32
C TYR A 189 -0.90 8.93 -0.09
N ARG A 190 -0.18 8.37 -1.07
CA ARG A 190 -0.65 8.29 -2.45
C ARG A 190 -1.41 6.97 -2.64
N ILE A 191 -2.61 7.06 -3.20
CA ILE A 191 -3.42 5.89 -3.53
C ILE A 191 -3.13 5.46 -4.97
N THR A 192 -2.96 4.15 -5.17
CA THR A 192 -2.90 3.55 -6.50
C THR A 192 -3.94 2.44 -6.59
N PHE A 193 -4.82 2.51 -7.59
CA PHE A 193 -5.81 1.45 -7.85
C PHE A 193 -5.30 0.49 -8.91
N TYR A 194 -5.49 -0.81 -8.67
CA TYR A 194 -5.21 -1.86 -9.64
C TYR A 194 -6.32 -2.92 -9.59
N LYS A 195 -7.13 -2.96 -10.65
CA LYS A 195 -8.36 -3.79 -10.72
C LYS A 195 -9.30 -3.46 -9.55
N ASN A 196 -9.60 -4.43 -8.70
CA ASN A 196 -10.46 -4.29 -7.52
C ASN A 196 -9.65 -4.12 -6.23
N ASN A 197 -8.35 -3.83 -6.34
CA ASN A 197 -7.45 -3.66 -5.22
C ASN A 197 -6.90 -2.23 -5.23
N PHE A 198 -6.43 -1.76 -4.08
CA PHE A 198 -5.63 -0.56 -4.00
C PHE A 198 -4.41 -0.76 -3.11
N SER A 199 -3.42 0.11 -3.30
CA SER A 199 -2.26 0.22 -2.42
C SER A 199 -2.06 1.67 -1.99
N LEU A 200 -1.57 1.84 -0.76
CA LEU A 200 -1.21 3.13 -0.21
C LEU A 200 0.30 3.24 -0.13
N ILE A 201 0.85 4.27 -0.74
CA ILE A 201 2.28 4.56 -0.70
C ILE A 201 2.49 5.77 0.20
N CYS A 202 3.14 5.59 1.35
CA CYS A 202 3.41 6.69 2.27
C CYS A 202 4.24 7.80 1.60
N LYS A 203 3.88 9.04 1.90
CA LYS A 203 4.65 10.24 1.54
C LYS A 203 5.24 10.90 2.77
N ASN A 204 4.44 11.02 3.82
CA ASN A 204 4.87 11.53 5.12
C ASN A 204 3.94 11.00 6.20
N ASP A 205 4.45 10.19 7.12
CA ASP A 205 3.73 9.74 8.30
C ASP A 205 4.73 9.42 9.40
N ASP A 206 4.70 10.21 10.48
CA ASP A 206 5.58 10.03 11.63
C ASP A 206 5.12 8.89 12.55
N CYS A 207 3.90 8.38 12.37
CA CYS A 207 3.40 7.25 13.14
C CYS A 207 3.77 5.91 12.48
N SER A 208 4.84 5.30 12.98
CA SER A 208 5.35 4.02 12.45
C SER A 208 4.31 2.89 12.47
N SER A 209 3.44 2.81 13.47
CA SER A 209 2.40 1.76 13.53
C SER A 209 1.41 1.91 12.38
N ARG A 210 0.82 3.12 12.21
CA ARG A 210 -0.11 3.42 11.12
C ARG A 210 0.56 3.25 9.76
N LYS A 211 1.78 3.75 9.60
CA LYS A 211 2.58 3.59 8.38
C LYS A 211 2.75 2.12 7.99
N ASN A 212 3.20 1.30 8.93
CA ASN A 212 3.42 -0.12 8.67
C ASN A 212 2.12 -0.81 8.24
N ILE A 213 0.98 -0.47 8.84
CA ILE A 213 -0.29 -1.12 8.52
C ILE A 213 -0.88 -0.63 7.20
N LEU A 214 -0.85 0.68 6.96
CA LEU A 214 -1.47 1.28 5.77
C LEU A 214 -0.69 1.01 4.49
N GLU A 215 0.64 0.88 4.53
CA GLU A 215 1.49 0.47 3.39
C GLU A 215 1.34 -1.03 3.04
N ALA A 216 0.10 -1.52 2.97
CA ALA A 216 -0.25 -2.84 2.47
C ALA A 216 -1.00 -2.74 1.13
N ASP A 217 -1.10 -3.87 0.45
CA ASP A 217 -2.11 -4.04 -0.60
C ASP A 217 -3.45 -4.41 0.04
N TRP A 218 -4.52 -3.79 -0.47
CA TRP A 218 -5.88 -3.87 0.05
C TRP A 218 -6.79 -4.47 -1.02
N GLU A 219 -7.43 -5.59 -0.69
CA GLU A 219 -8.36 -6.31 -1.56
C GLU A 219 -9.81 -6.03 -1.14
N TRP A 220 -10.67 -5.73 -2.10
CA TRP A 220 -12.08 -5.49 -1.84
C TRP A 220 -12.77 -6.74 -1.27
N MET A 221 -13.51 -6.57 -0.18
CA MET A 221 -14.38 -7.61 0.36
C MET A 221 -15.81 -7.37 -0.10
N ASP A 222 -16.30 -8.21 -1.00
CA ASP A 222 -17.75 -8.31 -1.26
C ASP A 222 -18.41 -8.93 -0.02
N ILE A 223 -19.04 -8.09 0.80
CA ILE A 223 -19.85 -8.49 1.97
C ILE A 223 -21.33 -8.45 1.60
#